data_AF-A0AAV2V1R1-F1
#
_entry.id   AF-A0AAV2V1R1-F1
#
_cell.length_a   1.000
_cell.length_b   1.000
_cell.length_c   1.000
_cell.angle_alpha   90.00
_cell.angle_beta   90.00
_cell.angle_gamma   90.00
#
_symmetry.space_group_name_H-M   'P 1'
#
loop_
_entity.id
_entity.type
_entity.pdbx_description
1 polymer ?
#
loop_
_entity_poly.entity_id
_entity_poly.type
_entity_poly.pdbx_seq_one_letter_code
_entity_poly.pdbx_strand_id
1 'polypeptide(L)'
;MELTNHLLQISGIYMKSTKPPIEMTLVERVAINPWIYPPLFDFQYGEWLRSSFEMGNFEPWSDRAMPDLALIITQVLLKSHTLMGESPKQLLDPVPYSDFINAMLHDLDRLSAELEQDTRNVLLTYARIWSTLETNEIRSKPIAADWVIDRLPKMYQPVMNRAKHICIGLEDEYWDDINVLVKPCADFILSRIIDQKLSINLKDPCALIRLT
;
A
#
# COMPACT_ATOMS: atom_id res chain seq x y z
N MET A 1 21.21 -12.30 -7.17
CA MET A 1 21.25 -13.65 -6.56
C MET A 1 21.73 -13.62 -5.11
N GLU A 2 22.95 -13.13 -4.82
CA GLU A 2 23.48 -13.11 -3.45
C GLU A 2 22.61 -12.27 -2.48
N LEU A 3 22.16 -11.09 -2.89
CA LEU A 3 21.25 -10.25 -2.11
C LEU A 3 19.97 -10.98 -1.70
N THR A 4 19.26 -11.56 -2.67
CA THR A 4 17.99 -12.27 -2.44
C THR A 4 18.18 -13.43 -1.45
N ASN A 5 19.25 -14.21 -1.61
CA ASN A 5 19.54 -15.32 -0.70
C ASN A 5 19.75 -14.85 0.75
N HIS A 6 20.46 -13.73 0.94
CA HIS A 6 20.61 -13.14 2.27
C HIS A 6 19.28 -12.62 2.83
N LEU A 7 18.46 -11.93 2.01
CA LEU A 7 17.13 -11.46 2.41
C LEU A 7 16.22 -12.61 2.85
N LEU A 8 16.21 -13.73 2.12
CA LEU A 8 15.45 -14.94 2.48
C LEU A 8 15.83 -15.49 3.86
N GLN A 9 17.10 -15.36 4.26
CA GLN A 9 17.60 -15.85 5.56
C GLN A 9 17.22 -14.93 6.73
N ILE A 10 17.11 -13.61 6.51
CA ILE A 10 16.88 -12.63 7.59
C ILE A 10 15.45 -12.13 7.68
N SER A 11 14.68 -12.19 6.60
CA SER A 11 13.28 -11.81 6.56
C SER A 11 12.38 -12.94 7.06
N GLY A 12 11.28 -12.60 7.74
CA GLY A 12 10.30 -13.58 8.24
C GLY A 12 8.87 -13.31 7.77
N ILE A 13 8.07 -14.37 7.69
CA ILE A 13 6.65 -14.27 7.32
C ILE A 13 5.86 -13.70 8.50
N TYR A 14 5.07 -12.64 8.23
CA TYR A 14 4.20 -11.98 9.22
C TYR A 14 3.30 -13.00 9.95
N MET A 15 3.23 -12.87 11.29
CA MET A 15 2.51 -13.76 12.22
C MET A 15 2.89 -15.26 12.20
N LYS A 16 3.90 -15.67 11.41
CA LYS A 16 4.39 -17.05 11.35
C LYS A 16 5.84 -17.20 11.82
N SER A 17 6.65 -16.16 11.62
CA SER A 17 8.07 -16.13 12.00
C SER A 17 8.32 -15.22 13.19
N THR A 18 9.40 -15.50 13.93
CA THR A 18 9.93 -14.61 14.98
C THR A 18 10.70 -13.42 14.40
N LYS A 19 11.14 -13.52 13.14
CA LYS A 19 11.81 -12.42 12.42
C LYS A 19 10.77 -11.53 11.75
N PRO A 20 10.94 -10.20 11.74
CA PRO A 20 10.03 -9.32 11.04
C PRO A 20 10.14 -9.49 9.50
N PRO A 21 9.06 -9.25 8.75
CA PRO A 21 9.13 -9.18 7.30
C PRO A 21 9.96 -7.98 6.86
N ILE A 22 10.77 -8.18 5.83
CA ILE A 22 11.48 -7.13 5.12
C ILE A 22 10.80 -6.94 3.76
N GLU A 23 10.54 -5.68 3.44
CA GLU A 23 10.22 -5.22 2.10
C GLU A 23 11.34 -4.30 1.64
N MET A 24 11.86 -4.51 0.43
CA MET A 24 12.95 -3.73 -0.14
C MET A 24 12.67 -3.47 -1.61
N THR A 25 12.73 -2.20 -2.02
CA THR A 25 12.68 -1.82 -3.43
C THR A 25 13.96 -1.09 -3.79
N LEU A 26 14.62 -1.53 -4.86
CA LEU A 26 15.77 -0.88 -5.46
C LEU A 26 15.34 -0.18 -6.74
N VAL A 27 15.85 1.02 -6.93
CA VAL A 27 15.50 1.89 -8.06
C VAL A 27 16.75 2.59 -8.55
N GLU A 28 16.93 2.63 -9.87
CA GLU A 28 17.99 3.44 -10.47
C GLU A 28 17.65 4.92 -10.36
N ARG A 29 18.64 5.77 -10.04
CA ARG A 29 18.43 7.22 -9.90
C ARG A 29 17.77 7.83 -11.15
N VAL A 30 18.21 7.43 -12.33
CA VAL A 30 17.70 7.95 -13.61
C VAL A 30 16.24 7.57 -13.89
N ALA A 31 15.70 6.56 -13.20
CA ALA A 31 14.31 6.15 -13.34
C ALA A 31 13.33 7.02 -12.51
N ILE A 32 13.84 7.81 -11.57
CA ILE A 32 13.03 8.63 -10.63
C ILE A 32 13.50 10.08 -10.50
N ASN A 33 14.61 10.45 -11.16
CA ASN A 33 15.13 11.81 -11.21
C ASN A 33 15.78 12.06 -12.59
N PRO A 34 15.14 12.82 -13.49
CA PRO A 34 13.87 13.54 -13.29
C PRO A 34 12.65 12.60 -13.18
N TRP A 35 11.60 13.03 -12.47
CA TRP A 35 10.39 12.22 -12.29
C TRP A 35 9.59 12.01 -13.60
N ILE A 36 9.24 10.76 -13.89
CA ILE A 36 8.36 10.35 -15.00
C ILE A 36 7.44 9.22 -14.52
N TYR A 37 6.13 9.33 -14.79
CA TYR A 37 5.13 8.35 -14.40
C TYR A 37 4.70 7.42 -15.57
N PRO A 38 4.52 6.11 -15.34
CA PRO A 38 4.89 5.37 -14.14
C PRO A 38 6.41 5.17 -14.06
N PRO A 39 7.02 5.28 -12.87
CA PRO A 39 8.45 5.06 -12.72
C PRO A 39 8.79 3.57 -12.86
N LEU A 40 10.05 3.29 -13.18
CA LEU A 40 10.57 1.94 -13.26
C LEU A 40 11.30 1.57 -11.97
N PHE A 41 11.14 0.32 -11.52
CA PHE A 41 12.00 -0.24 -10.46
C PHE A 41 13.04 -1.18 -11.06
N ASP A 42 14.11 -1.44 -10.30
CA ASP A 42 15.15 -2.41 -10.67
C ASP A 42 14.92 -3.77 -10.02
N PHE A 43 14.63 -3.76 -8.72
CA PHE A 43 14.42 -4.99 -7.94
C PHE A 43 13.43 -4.76 -6.80
N GLN A 44 12.61 -5.76 -6.50
CA GLN A 44 11.73 -5.75 -5.32
C GLN A 44 11.85 -7.07 -4.56
N TYR A 45 11.96 -6.99 -3.25
CA TYR A 45 11.83 -8.09 -2.33
C TYR A 45 10.64 -7.85 -1.39
N GLY A 46 9.84 -8.89 -1.20
CA GLY A 46 8.78 -8.97 -0.22
C GLY A 46 8.39 -10.43 -0.01
N GLU A 47 7.81 -10.74 1.14
CA GLU A 47 7.49 -12.13 1.50
C GLU A 47 6.46 -12.77 0.55
N TRP A 48 5.64 -11.99 -0.15
CA TRP A 48 4.71 -12.49 -1.18
C TRP A 48 5.43 -13.05 -2.43
N LEU A 49 6.70 -12.69 -2.64
CA LEU A 49 7.56 -13.22 -3.72
C LEU A 49 8.48 -14.35 -3.26
N ARG A 50 8.45 -14.71 -1.97
CA ARG A 50 9.38 -15.70 -1.37
C ARG A 50 9.42 -17.00 -2.16
N SER A 51 8.26 -17.58 -2.48
CA SER A 51 8.20 -18.85 -3.20
C SER A 51 8.85 -18.78 -4.58
N SER A 52 8.73 -17.66 -5.30
CA SER A 52 9.42 -17.47 -6.58
C SER A 52 10.94 -17.43 -6.39
N PHE A 53 11.41 -16.71 -5.38
CA PHE A 53 12.84 -16.64 -5.07
C PHE A 53 13.43 -17.99 -4.62
N GLU A 54 12.69 -18.76 -3.82
CA GLU A 54 13.10 -20.11 -3.39
C GLU A 54 13.16 -21.10 -4.56
N MET A 55 12.35 -20.90 -5.60
CA MET A 55 12.42 -21.66 -6.86
C MET A 55 13.53 -21.16 -7.81
N GLY A 56 14.31 -20.16 -7.40
CA GLY A 56 15.40 -19.58 -8.21
C GLY A 56 14.93 -18.58 -9.28
N ASN A 57 13.67 -18.13 -9.23
CA ASN A 57 13.19 -17.05 -10.09
C ASN A 57 13.43 -15.69 -9.40
N PHE A 58 14.48 -14.97 -9.84
CA PHE A 58 14.90 -13.69 -9.26
C PHE A 58 14.28 -12.45 -9.92
N GLU A 59 13.54 -12.64 -11.02
CA GLU A 59 12.79 -11.59 -11.72
C GLU A 59 11.34 -12.06 -11.94
N PRO A 60 10.56 -12.28 -10.87
CA PRO A 60 9.19 -12.81 -10.97
C PRO A 60 8.17 -11.85 -11.63
N TRP A 61 8.56 -10.61 -11.92
CA TRP A 61 7.71 -9.61 -12.54
C TRP A 61 7.71 -9.70 -14.08
N SER A 62 6.55 -9.46 -14.69
CA SER A 62 6.38 -9.42 -16.15
C SER A 62 6.72 -8.06 -16.77
N ASP A 63 6.72 -6.99 -15.97
CA ASP A 63 7.05 -5.61 -16.34
C ASP A 63 7.76 -4.91 -15.18
N ARG A 64 8.50 -3.84 -15.47
CA ARG A 64 9.23 -3.00 -14.51
C ARG A 64 8.51 -1.71 -14.14
N ALA A 65 7.35 -1.38 -14.72
CA ALA A 65 6.58 -0.23 -14.25
C ALA A 65 6.06 -0.49 -12.82
N MET A 66 6.28 0.47 -11.91
CA MET A 66 5.82 0.38 -10.52
C MET A 66 5.15 1.69 -10.10
N PRO A 67 3.85 1.87 -10.43
CA PRO A 67 3.07 3.02 -9.98
C PRO A 67 3.19 3.30 -8.48
N ASP A 68 3.26 2.25 -7.65
CA ASP A 68 3.42 2.33 -6.19
C ASP A 68 4.65 3.12 -5.72
N LEU A 69 5.70 3.25 -6.54
CA LEU A 69 6.85 4.11 -6.22
C LEU A 69 6.44 5.57 -6.01
N ALA A 70 5.38 6.05 -6.66
CA ALA A 70 4.83 7.39 -6.41
C ALA A 70 4.40 7.54 -4.94
N LEU A 71 3.79 6.51 -4.38
CA LEU A 71 3.34 6.47 -2.98
C LEU A 71 4.52 6.32 -2.02
N ILE A 72 5.48 5.45 -2.36
CA ILE A 72 6.67 5.19 -1.55
C ILE A 72 7.56 6.44 -1.48
N ILE A 73 7.88 7.07 -2.62
CA ILE A 73 8.72 8.27 -2.67
C ILE A 73 8.07 9.43 -1.94
N THR A 74 6.75 9.62 -2.09
CA THR A 74 6.01 10.65 -1.33
C THR A 74 6.15 10.42 0.18
N GLN A 75 5.97 9.19 0.67
CA GLN A 75 6.17 8.86 2.09
C GLN A 75 7.62 9.09 2.54
N VAL A 76 8.61 8.67 1.72
CA VAL A 76 10.04 8.85 2.02
C VAL A 76 10.41 10.33 2.13
N LEU A 77 9.91 11.18 1.23
CA LEU A 77 10.13 12.64 1.27
C LEU A 77 9.46 13.32 2.47
N LEU A 78 8.29 12.81 2.90
CA LEU A 78 7.57 13.32 4.06
C LEU A 78 8.22 12.88 5.38
N LYS A 79 8.62 11.61 5.50
CA LYS A 79 9.22 11.05 6.71
C LYS A 79 10.02 9.78 6.40
N SER A 80 11.33 9.87 6.59
CA SER A 80 12.25 8.74 6.45
C SER A 80 13.49 8.91 7.33
N HIS A 81 14.30 7.87 7.41
CA HIS A 81 15.59 7.88 8.05
C HIS A 81 16.65 7.37 7.07
N THR A 82 17.62 8.21 6.71
CA THR A 82 18.72 7.84 5.82
C THR A 82 19.71 6.94 6.56
N LEU A 83 19.80 5.68 6.14
CA LEU A 83 20.79 4.74 6.68
C LEU A 83 22.18 4.95 6.08
N MET A 84 22.25 5.35 4.81
CA MET A 84 23.50 5.56 4.08
C MET A 84 23.28 6.51 2.90
N GLY A 85 24.30 7.31 2.56
CA GLY A 85 24.30 8.19 1.38
C GLY A 85 23.65 9.56 1.61
N GLU A 86 23.22 10.20 0.53
CA GLU A 86 22.57 11.51 0.56
C GLU A 86 21.16 11.43 1.15
N SER A 87 20.65 12.56 1.65
CA SER A 87 19.27 12.61 2.13
C SER A 87 18.28 12.48 0.97
N PRO A 88 17.07 11.92 1.18
CA PRO A 88 16.07 11.77 0.13
C PRO A 88 15.72 13.08 -0.59
N LYS A 89 15.72 14.22 0.11
CA LYS A 89 15.45 15.54 -0.48
C LYS A 89 16.51 16.00 -1.49
N GLN A 90 17.70 15.42 -1.46
CA GLN A 90 18.78 15.69 -2.42
C GLN A 90 18.75 14.75 -3.63
N LEU A 91 18.17 13.55 -3.45
CA LEU A 91 18.16 12.48 -4.46
C LEU A 91 16.85 12.41 -5.25
N LEU A 92 15.71 12.64 -4.60
CA LEU A 92 14.38 12.37 -5.13
C LEU A 92 13.68 13.65 -5.55
N ASP A 93 13.11 13.64 -6.74
CA ASP A 93 12.21 14.68 -7.19
C ASP A 93 10.84 14.52 -6.50
N PRO A 94 10.15 15.64 -6.17
CA PRO A 94 8.79 15.57 -5.66
C PRO A 94 7.84 14.94 -6.68
N VAL A 95 6.98 14.04 -6.19
CA VAL A 95 5.95 13.39 -7.02
C VAL A 95 4.77 14.36 -7.21
N PRO A 96 4.32 14.62 -8.44
CA PRO A 96 3.12 15.40 -8.70
C PRO A 96 1.88 14.80 -8.03
N TYR A 97 0.99 15.66 -7.51
CA TYR A 97 -0.25 15.23 -6.87
C TYR A 97 -1.09 14.30 -7.76
N SER A 98 -1.19 14.60 -9.06
CA SER A 98 -1.90 13.75 -10.03
C SER A 98 -1.35 12.34 -10.09
N ASP A 99 -0.03 12.17 -10.06
CA ASP A 99 0.64 10.88 -10.18
C ASP A 99 0.49 10.07 -8.89
N PHE A 100 0.54 10.75 -7.73
CA PHE A 100 0.21 10.12 -6.46
C PHE A 100 -1.22 9.57 -6.43
N ILE A 101 -2.21 10.36 -6.88
CA ILE A 101 -3.61 9.92 -6.94
C ILE A 101 -3.80 8.80 -7.97
N ASN A 102 -3.15 8.90 -9.13
CA ASN A 102 -3.19 7.86 -10.16
C ASN A 102 -2.61 6.54 -9.63
N ALA A 103 -1.47 6.57 -8.94
CA ALA A 103 -0.87 5.39 -8.32
C ALA A 103 -1.80 4.78 -7.26
N MET A 104 -2.38 5.61 -6.39
CA MET A 104 -3.28 5.16 -5.34
C MET A 104 -4.55 4.47 -5.86
N LEU A 105 -4.98 4.82 -7.07
CA LEU A 105 -6.16 4.27 -7.73
C LEU A 105 -5.83 3.15 -8.73
N HIS A 106 -4.54 2.88 -8.99
CA HIS A 106 -4.10 1.99 -10.07
C HIS A 106 -4.62 0.55 -9.91
N ASP A 107 -4.59 0.05 -8.68
CA ASP A 107 -4.82 -1.37 -8.37
C ASP A 107 -6.23 -1.70 -7.85
N LEU A 108 -7.20 -0.78 -7.97
CA LEU A 108 -8.55 -1.00 -7.42
C LEU A 108 -9.25 -2.26 -7.97
N ASP A 109 -9.08 -2.55 -9.26
CA ASP A 109 -9.68 -3.74 -9.88
C ASP A 109 -9.01 -5.02 -9.39
N ARG A 110 -7.67 -5.00 -9.26
CA ARG A 110 -6.89 -6.11 -8.72
C ARG A 110 -7.25 -6.40 -7.26
N LEU A 111 -7.31 -5.35 -6.42
CA LEU A 111 -7.73 -5.45 -5.02
C LEU A 111 -9.15 -6.02 -4.88
N SER A 112 -10.08 -5.63 -5.77
CA SER A 112 -11.43 -6.18 -5.78
C SER A 112 -11.44 -7.68 -6.08
N ALA A 113 -10.59 -8.14 -7.00
CA ALA A 113 -10.47 -9.55 -7.36
C ALA A 113 -9.80 -10.40 -6.26
N GLU A 114 -8.96 -9.79 -5.42
CA GLU A 114 -8.22 -10.45 -4.34
C GLU A 114 -8.95 -10.43 -2.98
N LEU A 115 -10.15 -9.86 -2.91
CA LEU A 115 -10.86 -9.67 -1.63
C LEU A 115 -11.04 -10.97 -0.83
N GLU A 116 -11.27 -12.10 -1.50
CA GLU A 116 -11.46 -13.38 -0.81
C GLU A 116 -10.12 -13.97 -0.30
N GLN A 117 -9.02 -13.71 -1.01
CA GLN A 117 -7.70 -14.30 -0.72
C GLN A 117 -6.88 -13.44 0.24
N ASP A 118 -7.10 -12.13 0.26
CA ASP A 118 -6.38 -11.18 1.12
C ASP A 118 -7.31 -10.14 1.78
N THR A 119 -8.44 -10.62 2.32
CA THR A 119 -9.56 -9.82 2.86
C THR A 119 -9.10 -8.68 3.75
N ARG A 120 -8.26 -8.97 4.76
CA ARG A 120 -7.75 -7.95 5.69
C ARG A 120 -7.01 -6.85 4.94
N ASN A 121 -6.06 -7.19 4.07
CA ASN A 121 -5.23 -6.19 3.41
C ASN A 121 -6.03 -5.38 2.39
N VAL A 122 -6.95 -6.01 1.64
CA VAL A 122 -7.83 -5.30 0.71
C VAL A 122 -8.67 -4.25 1.45
N LEU A 123 -9.35 -4.64 2.54
CA LEU A 123 -10.17 -3.73 3.35
C LEU A 123 -9.36 -2.56 3.92
N LEU A 124 -8.16 -2.82 4.46
CA LEU A 124 -7.31 -1.78 5.04
C LEU A 124 -6.69 -0.87 3.97
N THR A 125 -6.36 -1.41 2.79
CA THR A 125 -5.90 -0.62 1.66
C THR A 125 -7.01 0.29 1.15
N TYR A 126 -8.24 -0.22 1.02
CA TYR A 126 -9.42 0.60 0.71
C TYR A 126 -9.65 1.71 1.74
N ALA A 127 -9.47 1.41 3.03
CA ALA A 127 -9.57 2.44 4.05
C ALA A 127 -8.51 3.54 3.90
N ARG A 128 -7.25 3.17 3.58
CA ARG A 128 -6.18 4.14 3.31
C ARG A 128 -6.49 4.97 2.06
N ILE A 129 -6.96 4.35 0.99
CA ILE A 129 -7.33 5.05 -0.25
C ILE A 129 -8.44 6.05 0.04
N TRP A 130 -9.58 5.60 0.58
CA TRP A 130 -10.72 6.48 0.84
C TRP A 130 -10.33 7.66 1.75
N SER A 131 -9.69 7.37 2.90
CA SER A 131 -9.28 8.43 3.82
C SER A 131 -8.29 9.42 3.19
N THR A 132 -7.35 8.94 2.37
CA THR A 132 -6.37 9.82 1.72
C THR A 132 -7.03 10.70 0.66
N LEU A 133 -7.93 10.16 -0.17
CA LEU A 133 -8.65 10.93 -1.17
C LEU A 133 -9.51 12.05 -0.54
N GLU A 134 -10.06 11.82 0.64
CA GLU A 134 -10.90 12.80 1.33
C GLU A 134 -10.10 13.85 2.12
N THR A 135 -8.87 13.54 2.54
CA THR A 135 -8.12 14.38 3.50
C THR A 135 -6.76 14.86 3.02
N ASN A 136 -6.26 14.30 1.91
CA ASN A 136 -4.87 14.42 1.45
C ASN A 136 -3.83 14.00 2.51
N GLU A 137 -4.19 13.10 3.43
CA GLU A 137 -3.32 12.59 4.49
C GLU A 137 -3.10 11.09 4.37
N ILE A 138 -1.83 10.69 4.31
CA ILE A 138 -1.42 9.29 4.41
C ILE A 138 -1.50 8.88 5.88
N ARG A 139 -2.24 7.81 6.12
CA ARG A 139 -2.42 7.18 7.44
C ARG A 139 -1.85 5.77 7.45
N SER A 140 -1.48 5.30 8.64
CA SER A 140 -1.24 3.87 8.87
C SER A 140 -2.55 3.08 8.70
N LYS A 141 -2.45 1.77 8.42
CA LYS A 141 -3.63 0.90 8.25
C LYS A 141 -4.62 1.00 9.44
N PRO A 142 -4.19 0.95 10.72
CA PRO A 142 -5.13 1.04 11.85
C PRO A 142 -5.81 2.40 11.98
N ILE A 143 -5.08 3.50 11.75
CA ILE A 143 -5.65 4.86 11.84
C ILE A 143 -6.63 5.11 10.69
N ALA A 144 -6.34 4.61 9.49
CA ALA A 144 -7.28 4.67 8.37
C ALA A 144 -8.54 3.83 8.65
N ALA A 145 -8.39 2.66 9.27
CA ALA A 145 -9.52 1.84 9.68
C ALA A 145 -10.43 2.57 10.68
N ASP A 146 -9.86 3.20 11.72
CA ASP A 146 -10.62 4.01 12.67
C ASP A 146 -11.41 5.13 11.97
N TRP A 147 -10.75 5.86 11.07
CA TRP A 147 -11.39 6.93 10.31
C TRP A 147 -12.58 6.43 9.47
N VAL A 148 -12.47 5.24 8.87
CA VAL A 148 -13.53 4.61 8.08
C VAL A 148 -14.66 4.08 8.96
N ILE A 149 -14.36 3.46 10.11
CA ILE A 149 -15.36 2.88 11.03
C ILE A 149 -16.39 3.94 11.44
N ASP A 150 -15.95 5.16 11.73
CA ASP A 150 -16.81 6.29 12.11
C ASP A 150 -17.78 6.73 11.00
N ARG A 151 -17.50 6.36 9.74
CA ARG A 151 -18.25 6.76 8.54
C ARG A 151 -19.04 5.60 7.91
N LEU A 152 -18.85 4.39 8.40
CA LEU A 152 -19.54 3.22 7.90
C LEU A 152 -20.96 3.11 8.49
N PRO A 153 -21.92 2.58 7.70
CA PRO A 153 -23.14 2.01 8.26
C PRO A 153 -22.81 1.04 9.40
N LYS A 154 -23.58 1.10 10.50
CA LYS A 154 -23.32 0.30 11.72
C LYS A 154 -23.14 -1.19 11.43
N MET A 155 -23.85 -1.73 10.45
CA MET A 155 -23.77 -3.14 10.06
C MET A 155 -22.39 -3.56 9.50
N TYR A 156 -21.61 -2.63 8.93
CA TYR A 156 -20.29 -2.91 8.36
C TYR A 156 -19.13 -2.64 9.32
N GLN A 157 -19.38 -1.92 10.42
CA GLN A 157 -18.34 -1.64 11.42
C GLN A 157 -17.66 -2.91 11.97
N PRO A 158 -18.35 -4.04 12.23
CA PRO A 158 -17.69 -5.27 12.69
C PRO A 158 -16.59 -5.76 11.72
N VAL A 159 -16.80 -5.64 10.41
CA VAL A 159 -15.83 -6.06 9.38
C VAL A 159 -14.54 -5.26 9.49
N MET A 160 -14.64 -3.92 9.55
CA MET A 160 -13.46 -3.05 9.65
C MET A 160 -12.78 -3.12 11.02
N ASN A 161 -13.54 -3.30 12.10
CA ASN A 161 -12.96 -3.53 13.43
C ASN A 161 -12.11 -4.80 13.44
N ARG A 162 -12.62 -5.90 12.85
CA ARG A 162 -11.86 -7.14 12.75
C ARG A 162 -10.62 -7.00 11.86
N ALA A 163 -10.75 -6.36 10.69
CA ALA A 163 -9.60 -6.08 9.83
C ALA A 163 -8.50 -5.31 10.59
N LYS A 164 -8.89 -4.32 11.39
CA LYS A 164 -7.99 -3.57 12.27
C LYS A 164 -7.35 -4.48 13.33
N HIS A 165 -8.13 -5.25 14.07
CA HIS A 165 -7.63 -6.12 15.15
C HIS A 165 -6.62 -7.15 14.64
N ILE A 166 -6.88 -7.78 13.49
CA ILE A 166 -5.93 -8.69 12.85
C ILE A 166 -4.65 -7.95 12.44
N CYS A 167 -4.77 -6.74 11.89
CA CYS A 167 -3.63 -5.93 11.47
C CYS A 167 -2.68 -5.58 12.62
N ILE A 168 -3.20 -5.39 13.84
CA ILE A 168 -2.39 -5.09 15.02
C ILE A 168 -2.06 -6.33 15.85
N GLY A 169 -2.42 -7.53 15.38
CA GLY A 169 -2.12 -8.81 16.03
C GLY A 169 -2.92 -9.07 17.30
N LEU A 170 -4.08 -8.42 17.49
CA LEU A 170 -4.98 -8.69 18.61
C LEU A 170 -5.84 -9.95 18.40
N GLU A 171 -6.13 -10.27 17.15
CA GLU A 171 -6.92 -11.44 16.76
C GLU A 171 -6.22 -12.18 15.61
N ASP A 172 -6.38 -13.49 15.56
CA ASP A 172 -6.03 -14.29 14.37
C ASP A 172 -7.01 -13.97 13.23
N GLU A 173 -6.63 -14.32 12.00
CA GLU A 173 -7.46 -14.03 10.83
C GLU A 173 -8.59 -15.06 10.67
N TYR A 174 -9.85 -14.61 10.81
CA TYR A 174 -11.06 -15.39 10.57
C TYR A 174 -12.22 -14.49 10.10
N TRP A 175 -13.06 -15.02 9.20
CA TRP A 175 -14.15 -14.25 8.58
C TRP A 175 -15.49 -14.99 8.51
N ASP A 176 -15.54 -16.30 8.78
CA ASP A 176 -16.70 -17.17 8.51
C ASP A 176 -18.01 -16.70 9.15
N ASP A 177 -17.94 -16.13 10.35
CA ASP A 177 -19.09 -15.64 11.12
C ASP A 177 -19.70 -14.35 10.55
N ILE A 178 -18.92 -13.56 9.80
CA ILE A 178 -19.35 -12.28 9.21
C ILE A 178 -19.11 -12.20 7.69
N ASN A 179 -18.77 -13.31 7.03
CA ASN A 179 -18.35 -13.34 5.62
C ASN A 179 -19.39 -12.69 4.70
N VAL A 180 -20.68 -12.89 5.00
CA VAL A 180 -21.81 -12.28 4.26
C VAL A 180 -21.77 -10.75 4.26
N LEU A 181 -21.05 -10.11 5.19
CA LEU A 181 -20.89 -8.67 5.29
C LEU A 181 -19.59 -8.15 4.66
N VAL A 182 -18.60 -9.01 4.40
CA VAL A 182 -17.27 -8.61 3.90
C VAL A 182 -17.37 -7.94 2.55
N LYS A 183 -17.96 -8.63 1.55
CA LYS A 183 -18.11 -8.07 0.21
C LYS A 183 -18.99 -6.82 0.19
N PRO A 184 -20.18 -6.79 0.80
CA PRO A 184 -20.98 -5.57 0.88
C PRO A 184 -20.27 -4.38 1.56
N CYS A 185 -19.46 -4.64 2.59
CA CYS A 185 -18.62 -3.62 3.23
C CYS A 185 -17.55 -3.09 2.26
N ALA A 186 -16.82 -3.98 1.59
CA ALA A 186 -15.80 -3.60 0.62
C ALA A 186 -16.39 -2.82 -0.56
N ASP A 187 -17.52 -3.27 -1.11
CA ASP A 187 -18.23 -2.60 -2.20
C ASP A 187 -18.72 -1.21 -1.78
N PHE A 188 -19.20 -1.05 -0.53
CA PHE A 188 -19.56 0.26 0.00
C PHE A 188 -18.34 1.20 0.06
N ILE A 189 -17.21 0.75 0.60
CA ILE A 189 -16.00 1.59 0.65
C ILE A 189 -15.52 1.93 -0.77
N LEU A 190 -15.53 0.96 -1.69
CA LEU A 190 -15.15 1.16 -3.08
C LEU A 190 -16.04 2.20 -3.77
N SER A 191 -17.35 2.16 -3.56
CA SER A 191 -18.26 3.20 -4.08
C SER A 191 -17.90 4.60 -3.58
N ARG A 192 -17.49 4.73 -2.32
CA ARG A 192 -17.01 6.01 -1.76
C ARG A 192 -15.70 6.45 -2.40
N ILE A 193 -14.78 5.52 -2.66
CA ILE A 193 -13.53 5.81 -3.40
C ILE A 193 -13.85 6.35 -4.80
N ILE A 194 -14.79 5.71 -5.51
CA ILE A 194 -15.20 6.10 -6.86
C ILE A 194 -15.88 7.49 -6.84
N ASP A 195 -16.78 7.73 -5.89
CA ASP A 195 -17.42 9.05 -5.71
C ASP A 195 -16.37 10.14 -5.48
N GLN A 196 -15.40 9.89 -4.60
CA GLN A 196 -14.33 10.86 -4.31
C GLN A 196 -13.44 11.10 -5.52
N LYS A 197 -13.05 10.04 -6.26
CA LYS A 197 -12.28 10.13 -7.50
C LYS A 197 -12.91 11.09 -8.51
N LEU A 198 -14.25 11.11 -8.63
CA LEU A 198 -14.97 12.00 -9.55
C LEU A 198 -14.94 13.47 -9.12
N SER A 199 -14.72 13.75 -7.84
CA SER A 199 -14.72 15.11 -7.26
C SER A 199 -13.33 15.74 -7.15
N ILE A 200 -12.26 14.94 -7.21
CA ILE A 200 -10.89 15.42 -7.03
C ILE A 200 -10.44 16.31 -8.19
N ASN A 201 -9.94 17.48 -7.84
CA ASN A 201 -9.23 18.35 -8.79
C ASN A 201 -7.75 17.95 -8.87
N LEU A 202 -7.41 17.05 -9.80
CA LEU A 202 -6.03 16.59 -10.02
C LEU A 202 -5.07 17.71 -10.47
N LYS A 203 -5.60 18.85 -10.91
CA LYS A 203 -4.82 20.00 -11.38
C LYS A 203 -4.65 21.09 -10.33
N ASP A 204 -5.10 20.86 -9.10
CA ASP A 204 -4.93 21.83 -8.02
C ASP A 204 -3.44 21.99 -7.68
N PRO A 205 -2.82 23.15 -7.96
CA PRO A 205 -1.40 23.37 -7.68
C PRO A 205 -1.10 23.48 -6.18
N CYS A 206 -2.13 23.66 -5.35
CA CYS A 206 -2.01 23.73 -3.89
C CYS A 206 -2.27 22.39 -3.20
N ALA A 207 -2.69 21.35 -3.94
CA ALA A 207 -2.92 20.04 -3.36
C ALA A 207 -1.58 19.40 -2.97
N LEU A 208 -1.44 19.13 -1.68
CA LEU A 208 -0.24 18.55 -1.09
C LEU A 208 -0.62 17.37 -0.21
N ILE A 209 0.09 16.27 -0.39
CA ILE A 209 -0.04 15.10 0.47
C ILE A 209 0.73 15.33 1.77
N ARG A 210 0.09 15.00 2.89
CA ARG A 210 0.66 15.05 4.24
C ARG A 210 0.75 13.65 4.82
N LEU A 211 1.58 13.49 5.85
CA LEU A 211 1.66 12.26 6.65
C LEU A 211 1.16 12.57 8.06
N THR A 212 0.35 11.66 8.62
CA THR A 212 -0.19 11.78 10.00
C THR A 212 0.16 10.55 10.82
#